data_AF-A0A3M7SC53-F1
#
_entry.id   AF-A0A3M7SC53-F1
#
_cell.length_a   1.000
_cell.length_b   1.000
_cell.length_c   1.000
_cell.angle_alpha   90.00
_cell.angle_beta   90.00
_cell.angle_gamma   90.00
#
_symmetry.space_group_name_H-M   'P 1'
#
loop_
_entity.id
_entity.type
_entity.pdbx_description
1 polymer ?
#
loop_
_entity_poly.entity_id
_entity_poly.type
_entity_poly.pdbx_seq_one_letter_code
_entity_poly.pdbx_strand_id
1 'polypeptide(L)'
;MPKEKSKKSKDSKVNYFQAITGYKISLKDKELKDANEELNKLVERNFFLKERTDRLNQTRLQNIHKAMTEYKTFTHQLNSQPRCERDDVIIELKNLWTFKSSLNKELVEIKKQIKNTDKEISQSKQALKYWTNFKNQGTKDLDTQIYLLKKELADMNENYEIISSTLRNNITDTVNEIMKNTVNIIERKNKVVAEKCLKFLDKESVEKSKENEWTKDKLDLFRNDLENLRKYVSDLEQENIKLMSYLFECNNQEVKFVRDVITNQFLDNENLELNDEQDDDQDVITSTRYNEKKLFLDGHKKQLIKQPSITQEEFEAQQNTGEYWPITQEMLNSLLNYQ
;
A
#
# COMPACT_ATOMS: atom_id res chain seq x y z
N MET A 1 66.04 124.28 -70.73
CA MET A 1 66.50 125.19 -69.66
C MET A 1 65.35 125.36 -68.67
N PRO A 2 65.56 125.54 -67.34
CA PRO A 2 66.76 125.35 -66.48
C PRO A 2 66.51 124.33 -65.32
N LYS A 3 67.42 123.38 -64.96
CA LYS A 3 68.56 123.39 -63.97
C LYS A 3 68.10 123.46 -62.48
N GLU A 4 68.51 122.61 -61.51
CA GLU A 4 69.86 122.19 -61.05
C GLU A 4 69.79 121.04 -59.98
N LYS A 5 70.57 119.94 -60.05
CA LYS A 5 71.77 119.50 -59.23
C LYS A 5 71.66 119.60 -57.68
N SER A 6 72.25 118.76 -56.79
CA SER A 6 72.80 117.38 -56.65
C SER A 6 73.47 117.29 -55.25
N LYS A 7 73.38 116.18 -54.47
CA LYS A 7 74.44 115.64 -53.56
C LYS A 7 73.99 114.40 -52.75
N LYS A 8 74.71 113.27 -52.89
CA LYS A 8 74.59 111.99 -52.15
C LYS A 8 75.93 111.67 -51.46
N SER A 9 75.95 111.40 -50.14
CA SER A 9 77.04 110.66 -49.44
C SER A 9 76.77 110.36 -47.94
N LYS A 10 75.51 110.17 -47.51
CA LYS A 10 75.15 109.85 -46.10
C LYS A 10 74.36 108.54 -45.92
N ASP A 11 74.04 107.82 -46.98
CA ASP A 11 72.96 106.82 -46.97
C ASP A 11 73.34 105.42 -46.44
N SER A 12 74.62 105.04 -46.40
CA SER A 12 75.04 103.68 -46.03
C SER A 12 75.08 103.41 -44.51
N LYS A 13 75.58 104.37 -43.70
CA LYS A 13 75.49 104.27 -42.22
C LYS A 13 74.06 104.48 -41.73
N VAL A 14 73.29 105.30 -42.43
CA VAL A 14 71.86 105.53 -42.14
C VAL A 14 71.04 104.26 -42.26
N ASN A 15 71.36 103.36 -43.21
CA ASN A 15 70.65 102.09 -43.41
C ASN A 15 70.82 101.10 -42.23
N TYR A 16 72.03 100.96 -41.67
CA TYR A 16 72.28 100.06 -40.53
C TYR A 16 71.59 100.53 -39.23
N PHE A 17 71.67 101.83 -38.93
CA PHE A 17 70.97 102.40 -37.78
C PHE A 17 69.44 102.32 -37.94
N GLN A 18 68.93 102.51 -39.16
CA GLN A 18 67.51 102.42 -39.48
C GLN A 18 66.98 100.98 -39.32
N ALA A 19 67.76 99.97 -39.68
CA ALA A 19 67.41 98.56 -39.45
C ALA A 19 67.39 98.20 -37.95
N ILE A 20 68.36 98.66 -37.16
CA ILE A 20 68.38 98.45 -35.70
C ILE A 20 67.20 99.18 -35.03
N THR A 21 66.90 100.41 -35.43
CA THR A 21 65.73 101.13 -34.91
C THR A 21 64.43 100.46 -35.32
N GLY A 22 64.34 99.97 -36.55
CA GLY A 22 63.18 99.22 -37.04
C GLY A 22 62.95 97.92 -36.26
N TYR A 23 64.03 97.18 -35.95
CA TYR A 23 63.95 96.01 -35.09
C TYR A 23 63.54 96.36 -33.65
N LYS A 24 64.11 97.42 -33.06
CA LYS A 24 63.71 97.90 -31.73
C LYS A 24 62.24 98.34 -31.69
N ILE A 25 61.76 99.03 -32.73
CA ILE A 25 60.35 99.41 -32.90
C ILE A 25 59.50 98.14 -33.00
N SER A 26 59.86 97.19 -33.87
CA SER A 26 59.13 95.93 -34.02
C SER A 26 59.07 95.11 -32.73
N LEU A 27 60.13 95.15 -31.91
CA LEU A 27 60.18 94.46 -30.63
C LEU A 27 59.26 95.15 -29.61
N LYS A 28 59.24 96.49 -29.59
CA LYS A 28 58.29 97.28 -28.79
C LYS A 28 56.85 97.14 -29.26
N ASP A 29 56.61 97.05 -30.56
CA ASP A 29 55.28 96.78 -31.12
C ASP A 29 54.80 95.39 -30.75
N LYS A 30 55.70 94.40 -30.67
CA LYS A 30 55.36 93.06 -30.17
C LYS A 30 55.02 93.10 -28.68
N GLU A 31 55.84 93.76 -27.85
CA GLU A 31 55.53 93.97 -26.43
C GLU A 31 54.20 94.71 -26.23
N LEU A 32 53.91 95.72 -27.04
CA LEU A 32 52.63 96.44 -27.02
C LEU A 32 51.45 95.57 -27.45
N LYS A 33 51.63 94.72 -28.46
CA LYS A 33 50.59 93.76 -28.86
C LYS A 33 50.32 92.74 -27.76
N ASP A 34 51.36 92.16 -27.17
CA ASP A 34 51.24 91.20 -26.06
C ASP A 34 50.53 91.86 -24.85
N ALA A 35 50.90 93.10 -24.51
CA ALA A 35 50.26 93.88 -23.44
C ALA A 35 48.80 94.26 -23.78
N ASN A 36 48.50 94.55 -25.04
CA ASN A 36 47.14 94.88 -25.48
C ASN A 36 46.23 93.64 -25.52
N GLU A 37 46.78 92.47 -25.88
CA GLU A 37 46.09 91.20 -25.77
C GLU A 37 45.80 90.83 -24.31
N GLU A 38 46.75 91.07 -23.41
CA GLU A 38 46.55 90.90 -21.97
C GLU A 38 45.48 91.87 -21.43
N LEU A 39 45.52 93.14 -21.84
CA LEU A 39 44.51 94.14 -21.49
C LEU A 39 43.12 93.70 -21.96
N ASN A 40 42.98 93.22 -23.19
CA ASN A 40 41.71 92.74 -23.72
C ASN A 40 41.19 91.53 -22.91
N LYS A 41 42.05 90.56 -22.58
CA LYS A 41 41.69 89.43 -21.71
C LYS A 41 41.22 89.89 -20.33
N LEU A 42 41.87 90.91 -19.76
CA LEU A 42 41.47 91.49 -18.47
C LEU A 42 40.13 92.23 -18.56
N VAL A 43 39.89 92.96 -19.66
CA VAL A 43 38.61 93.65 -19.91
C VAL A 43 37.47 92.66 -20.06
N GLU A 44 37.65 91.61 -20.87
CA GLU A 44 36.67 90.53 -21.02
C GLU A 44 36.41 89.83 -19.68
N ARG A 45 37.47 89.49 -18.93
CA ARG A 45 37.33 88.90 -17.60
C ARG A 45 36.58 89.82 -16.63
N ASN A 46 36.86 91.12 -16.66
CA ASN A 46 36.15 92.09 -15.82
C ASN A 46 34.67 92.17 -16.17
N PHE A 47 34.35 92.14 -17.47
CA PHE A 47 32.98 92.10 -17.96
C PHE A 47 32.23 90.85 -17.46
N PHE A 48 32.80 89.66 -17.62
CA PHE A 48 32.20 88.41 -17.11
C PHE A 48 32.04 88.41 -15.59
N LEU A 49 32.99 88.97 -14.84
CA LEU A 49 32.90 89.07 -13.39
C LEU A 49 31.79 90.02 -12.94
N LYS A 50 31.58 91.14 -13.64
CA LYS A 50 30.46 92.05 -13.39
C LYS A 50 29.13 91.36 -13.65
N GLU A 51 28.97 90.74 -14.82
CA GLU A 51 27.74 90.03 -15.17
C GLU A 51 27.42 88.89 -14.17
N ARG A 52 28.44 88.13 -13.75
CA ARG A 52 28.30 87.11 -12.71
C ARG A 52 27.86 87.72 -11.37
N THR A 53 28.43 88.86 -11.00
CA THR A 53 28.10 89.55 -9.74
C THR A 53 26.66 90.05 -9.77
N ASP A 54 26.20 90.59 -10.90
CA ASP A 54 24.83 91.06 -11.07
C ASP A 54 23.83 89.90 -11.00
N ARG A 55 24.10 88.79 -11.70
CA ARG A 55 23.30 87.57 -11.59
C ARG A 55 23.23 87.06 -10.16
N LEU A 56 24.36 87.02 -9.45
CA LEU A 56 24.40 86.60 -8.05
C LEU A 56 23.57 87.53 -7.14
N ASN A 57 23.64 88.84 -7.36
CA ASN A 57 22.87 89.80 -6.59
C ASN A 57 21.36 89.67 -6.85
N GLN A 58 20.95 89.43 -8.09
CA GLN A 58 19.55 89.14 -8.42
C GLN A 58 19.06 87.86 -7.74
N THR A 59 19.86 86.78 -7.76
CA THR A 59 19.51 85.54 -7.03
C THR A 59 19.41 85.77 -5.52
N ARG A 60 20.33 86.54 -4.94
CA ARG A 60 20.28 86.91 -3.51
C ARG A 60 19.00 87.67 -3.17
N LEU A 61 18.63 88.67 -3.97
CA LEU A 61 17.39 89.43 -3.77
C LEU A 61 16.15 88.55 -3.89
N GLN A 62 16.11 87.64 -4.88
CA GLN A 62 15.03 86.67 -5.01
C GLN A 62 14.92 85.75 -3.79
N ASN A 63 16.05 85.26 -3.27
CA ASN A 63 16.06 84.42 -2.07
C ASN A 63 15.59 85.16 -0.83
N ILE A 64 16.04 86.41 -0.63
CA ILE A 64 15.57 87.26 0.47
C ILE A 64 14.05 87.48 0.36
N HIS A 65 13.54 87.76 -0.84
CA HIS A 65 12.12 87.94 -1.05
C HIS A 65 11.33 86.66 -0.73
N LYS A 66 11.80 85.49 -1.18
CA LYS A 66 11.18 84.19 -0.85
C LYS A 66 11.12 83.96 0.66
N ALA A 67 12.23 84.14 1.35
CA ALA A 67 12.29 83.99 2.82
C ALA A 67 11.31 84.95 3.52
N MET A 68 11.21 86.20 3.05
CA MET A 68 10.28 87.17 3.62
C MET A 68 8.81 86.83 3.34
N THR A 69 8.50 86.29 2.16
CA THR A 69 7.15 85.78 1.86
C THR A 69 6.80 84.58 2.71
N GLU A 70 7.72 83.62 2.87
CA GLU A 70 7.53 82.43 3.72
C GLU A 70 7.26 82.84 5.16
N TYR A 71 8.06 83.76 5.71
CA TYR A 71 7.87 84.28 7.06
C TYR A 71 6.50 84.95 7.22
N LYS A 72 6.10 85.82 6.27
CA LYS A 72 4.78 86.45 6.28
C LYS A 72 3.66 85.41 6.23
N THR A 73 3.76 84.41 5.36
CA THR A 73 2.74 83.33 5.29
C THR A 73 2.67 82.53 6.59
N PHE A 74 3.81 82.22 7.21
CA PHE A 74 3.85 81.51 8.48
C PHE A 74 3.21 82.33 9.61
N THR A 75 3.53 83.61 9.72
CA THR A 75 2.91 84.49 10.73
C THR A 75 1.40 84.67 10.52
N HIS A 76 0.95 84.76 9.26
CA HIS A 76 -0.48 84.78 8.95
C HIS A 76 -1.15 83.46 9.33
N GLN A 77 -0.54 82.32 9.02
CA GLN A 77 -1.05 81.00 9.42
C GLN A 77 -1.20 80.90 10.94
N LEU A 78 -0.17 81.30 11.69
CA LEU A 78 -0.17 81.28 13.16
C LEU A 78 -1.25 82.20 13.74
N ASN A 79 -1.43 83.41 13.17
CA ASN A 79 -2.44 84.36 13.62
C ASN A 79 -3.86 83.98 13.18
N SER A 80 -4.00 83.23 12.08
CA SER A 80 -5.29 82.72 11.58
C SER A 80 -5.76 81.46 12.29
N GLN A 81 -4.88 80.77 13.02
CA GLN A 81 -5.28 79.63 13.83
C GLN A 81 -6.18 80.13 14.98
N PRO A 82 -7.38 79.58 15.14
CA PRO A 82 -8.23 79.91 16.28
C PRO A 82 -7.46 79.56 17.56
N ARG A 83 -7.46 80.48 18.53
CA ARG A 83 -6.87 80.21 19.85
C ARG A 83 -7.74 79.16 20.53
N CYS A 84 -7.26 77.92 20.59
CA CYS A 84 -7.94 76.87 21.33
C CYS A 84 -8.04 77.25 22.81
N GLU A 85 -9.23 77.12 23.38
CA GLU A 85 -9.42 77.31 24.80
C GLU A 85 -8.78 76.15 25.56
N ARG A 86 -8.37 76.42 26.81
CA ARG A 86 -7.71 75.40 27.65
C ARG A 86 -8.60 74.17 27.85
N ASP A 87 -9.92 74.38 27.93
CA ASP A 87 -10.88 73.31 28.21
C ASP A 87 -11.06 72.37 27.01
N ASP A 88 -11.07 72.89 25.78
CA ASP A 88 -11.11 72.07 24.55
C ASP A 88 -9.89 71.14 24.47
N VAL A 89 -8.71 71.68 24.79
CA VAL A 89 -7.47 70.89 24.83
C VAL A 89 -7.56 69.79 25.89
N ILE A 90 -8.14 70.07 27.06
CA ILE A 90 -8.31 69.07 28.12
C ILE A 90 -9.29 67.96 27.68
N ILE A 91 -10.38 68.31 26.97
CA ILE A 91 -11.34 67.34 26.45
C ILE A 91 -10.68 66.44 25.42
N GLU A 92 -9.96 67.00 24.46
CA GLU A 92 -9.25 66.22 23.44
C GLU A 92 -8.16 65.33 24.05
N LEU A 93 -7.41 65.82 25.05
CA LEU A 93 -6.44 65.00 25.77
C LEU A 93 -7.11 63.83 26.51
N LYS A 94 -8.27 64.06 27.13
CA LYS A 94 -9.04 62.98 27.77
C LYS A 94 -9.53 61.97 26.75
N ASN A 95 -10.05 62.41 25.60
CA ASN A 95 -10.49 61.53 24.51
C ASN A 95 -9.35 60.70 23.95
N LEU A 96 -8.19 61.30 23.70
CA LEU A 96 -6.98 60.60 23.27
C LEU A 96 -6.51 59.59 24.32
N TRP A 97 -6.61 59.93 25.61
CA TRP A 97 -6.24 59.05 26.70
C TRP A 97 -7.19 57.85 26.82
N THR A 98 -8.50 58.07 26.75
CA THR A 98 -9.50 56.98 26.79
C THR A 98 -9.37 56.09 25.56
N PHE A 99 -9.16 56.66 24.38
CA PHE A 99 -8.90 55.92 23.14
C PHE A 99 -7.64 55.04 23.26
N LYS A 100 -6.52 55.61 23.71
CA LYS A 100 -5.29 54.86 23.97
C LYS A 100 -5.49 53.75 25.00
N SER A 101 -6.27 54.03 26.05
CA SER A 101 -6.62 53.04 27.06
C SER A 101 -7.46 51.89 26.49
N SER A 102 -8.43 52.19 25.61
CA SER A 102 -9.22 51.18 24.90
C SER A 102 -8.33 50.29 24.02
N LEU A 103 -7.47 50.89 23.19
CA LEU A 103 -6.52 50.15 22.36
C LEU A 103 -5.60 49.26 23.19
N ASN A 104 -5.13 49.74 24.34
CA ASN A 104 -4.31 48.92 25.24
C ASN A 104 -5.08 47.72 25.79
N LYS A 105 -6.37 47.88 26.13
CA LYS A 105 -7.21 46.76 26.58
C LYS A 105 -7.40 45.73 25.46
N GLU A 106 -7.70 46.19 24.24
CA GLU A 106 -7.81 45.32 23.06
C GLU A 106 -6.51 44.57 22.78
N LEU A 107 -5.37 45.25 22.85
CA LEU A 107 -4.05 44.61 22.70
C LEU A 107 -3.79 43.53 23.76
N VAL A 108 -4.20 43.76 25.01
CA VAL A 108 -4.07 42.77 26.08
C VAL A 108 -4.97 41.56 25.80
N GLU A 109 -6.19 41.78 25.33
CA GLU A 109 -7.12 40.69 25.00
C GLU A 109 -6.61 39.87 23.80
N ILE A 110 -6.15 40.52 22.73
CA ILE A 110 -5.55 39.83 21.58
C ILE A 110 -4.32 39.03 22.01
N LYS A 111 -3.45 39.59 22.87
CA LYS A 111 -2.29 38.85 23.41
C LYS A 111 -2.72 37.64 24.24
N LYS A 112 -3.83 37.72 24.97
CA LYS A 112 -4.40 36.59 25.72
C LYS A 112 -4.94 35.53 24.78
N GLN A 113 -5.65 35.92 23.72
CA GLN A 113 -6.15 35.01 22.69
C GLN A 113 -5.01 34.28 22.00
N ILE A 114 -3.96 34.99 21.56
CA ILE A 114 -2.75 34.39 20.95
C ILE A 114 -2.13 33.35 21.90
N LYS A 115 -1.99 33.67 23.18
CA LYS A 115 -1.45 32.72 24.17
C LYS A 115 -2.32 31.48 24.35
N ASN A 116 -3.65 31.63 24.28
CA ASN A 116 -4.56 30.49 24.38
C ASN A 116 -4.49 29.62 23.12
N THR A 117 -4.52 30.22 21.93
CA THR A 117 -4.38 29.48 20.67
C THR A 117 -3.02 28.78 20.56
N ASP A 118 -1.93 29.41 21.02
CA ASP A 118 -0.61 28.78 21.07
C ASP A 118 -0.58 27.53 21.97
N LYS A 119 -1.30 27.56 23.10
CA LYS A 119 -1.45 26.38 23.98
C LYS A 119 -2.22 25.27 23.29
N GLU A 120 -3.34 25.58 22.66
CA GLU A 120 -4.15 24.61 21.90
C GLU A 120 -3.35 24.00 20.75
N ILE A 121 -2.59 24.82 20.01
CA ILE A 121 -1.68 24.35 18.96
C ILE A 121 -0.62 23.43 19.53
N SER A 122 -0.02 23.76 20.68
CA SER A 122 0.98 22.91 21.33
C SER A 122 0.41 21.57 21.75
N GLN A 123 -0.80 21.55 22.32
CA GLN A 123 -1.50 20.31 22.71
C GLN A 123 -1.85 19.47 21.48
N SER A 124 -2.37 20.09 20.42
CA SER A 124 -2.67 19.42 19.15
C SER A 124 -1.42 18.82 18.52
N LYS A 125 -0.28 19.54 18.52
CA LYS A 125 1.01 19.01 18.05
C LYS A 125 1.48 17.82 18.87
N GLN A 126 1.30 17.84 20.20
CA GLN A 126 1.63 16.71 21.05
C GLN A 126 0.76 15.49 20.75
N ALA A 127 -0.55 15.68 20.58
CA ALA A 127 -1.46 14.62 20.19
C ALA A 127 -1.10 14.05 18.81
N LEU A 128 -0.81 14.88 17.82
CA LEU A 128 -0.33 14.44 16.51
C LEU A 128 0.96 13.63 16.61
N LYS A 129 1.92 14.06 17.44
CA LYS A 129 3.16 13.30 17.68
C LYS A 129 2.87 11.94 18.32
N TYR A 130 1.94 11.87 19.27
CA TYR A 130 1.51 10.61 19.85
C TYR A 130 0.89 9.68 18.80
N TRP A 131 -0.07 10.17 18.02
CA TRP A 131 -0.77 9.37 17.01
C TRP A 131 0.15 8.92 15.87
N THR A 132 1.10 9.75 15.45
CA THR A 132 2.11 9.37 14.45
C THR A 132 3.06 8.30 14.98
N ASN A 133 3.51 8.41 16.23
CA ASN A 133 4.30 7.35 16.87
C ASN A 133 3.52 6.05 17.01
N PHE A 134 2.25 6.14 17.42
CA PHE A 134 1.38 4.98 17.52
C PHE A 134 1.17 4.31 16.15
N LYS A 135 0.89 5.10 15.10
CA LYS A 135 0.75 4.57 13.73
C LYS A 135 2.02 3.89 13.21
N ASN A 136 3.18 4.44 13.51
CA ASN A 136 4.45 3.95 12.97
C ASN A 136 4.98 2.72 13.72
N GLN A 137 4.87 2.71 15.05
CA GLN A 137 5.42 1.67 15.92
C GLN A 137 4.34 0.88 16.64
N GLY A 138 3.40 1.56 17.29
CA GLY A 138 2.33 0.91 18.06
C GLY A 138 1.48 -0.04 17.22
N THR A 139 1.19 0.30 15.96
CA THR A 139 0.49 -0.61 15.03
C THR A 139 1.29 -1.87 14.76
N LYS A 140 2.62 -1.76 14.57
CA LYS A 140 3.47 -2.93 14.34
C LYS A 140 3.53 -3.83 15.58
N ASP A 141 3.67 -3.23 16.76
CA ASP A 141 3.69 -3.98 18.01
C ASP A 141 2.36 -4.72 18.21
N LEU A 142 1.22 -4.06 17.98
CA LEU A 142 -0.11 -4.68 18.02
C LEU A 142 -0.26 -5.78 16.96
N ASP A 143 0.20 -5.57 15.73
CA ASP A 143 0.13 -6.58 14.66
C ASP A 143 0.96 -7.81 15.03
N THR A 144 2.15 -7.63 15.61
CA THR A 144 2.96 -8.76 16.08
C THR A 144 2.29 -9.49 17.23
N GLN A 145 1.67 -8.78 18.17
CA GLN A 145 0.93 -9.40 19.27
C GLN A 145 -0.28 -10.19 18.76
N ILE A 146 -1.06 -9.62 17.84
CA ILE A 146 -2.20 -10.30 17.21
C ILE A 146 -1.72 -11.54 16.46
N TYR A 147 -0.62 -11.45 15.73
CA TYR A 147 -0.04 -12.59 15.02
C TYR A 147 0.36 -13.72 15.98
N LEU A 148 1.05 -13.39 17.07
CA LEU A 148 1.44 -14.37 18.09
C LEU A 148 0.23 -15.03 18.74
N LEU A 149 -0.78 -14.25 19.15
CA LEU A 149 -2.01 -14.78 19.74
C LEU A 149 -2.78 -15.68 18.76
N LYS A 150 -2.86 -15.32 17.48
CA LYS A 150 -3.48 -16.17 16.45
C LYS A 150 -2.73 -17.48 16.28
N LYS A 151 -1.40 -17.44 16.31
CA LYS A 151 -0.57 -18.63 16.23
C LYS A 151 -0.77 -19.52 17.46
N GLU A 152 -0.73 -18.96 18.66
CA GLU A 152 -0.98 -19.69 19.91
C GLU A 152 -2.36 -20.36 19.92
N LEU A 153 -3.39 -19.67 19.41
CA LEU A 153 -4.74 -20.22 19.29
C LEU A 153 -4.77 -21.40 18.30
N ALA A 154 -4.10 -21.27 17.15
CA ALA A 154 -3.99 -22.36 16.18
C ALA A 154 -3.28 -23.58 16.78
N ASP A 155 -2.14 -23.37 17.45
CA ASP A 155 -1.37 -24.42 18.11
C ASP A 155 -2.20 -25.10 19.23
N MET A 156 -2.97 -24.31 19.99
CA MET A 156 -3.87 -24.84 21.03
C MET A 156 -5.00 -25.68 20.43
N ASN A 157 -5.56 -25.27 19.30
CA ASN A 157 -6.62 -26.00 18.62
C ASN A 157 -6.11 -27.31 18.02
N GLU A 158 -4.92 -27.31 17.42
CA GLU A 158 -4.28 -28.54 16.93
C GLU A 158 -4.00 -29.51 18.09
N ASN A 159 -3.44 -29.01 19.19
CA ASN A 159 -3.22 -29.83 20.38
C ASN A 159 -4.53 -30.39 20.96
N TYR A 160 -5.60 -29.60 20.97
CA TYR A 160 -6.91 -30.05 21.40
C TYR A 160 -7.43 -31.20 20.52
N GLU A 161 -7.34 -31.08 19.19
CA GLU A 161 -7.76 -32.15 18.27
C GLU A 161 -6.93 -33.43 18.43
N ILE A 162 -5.62 -33.29 18.63
CA ILE A 162 -4.73 -34.44 18.90
C ILE A 162 -5.13 -35.13 20.22
N ILE A 163 -5.33 -34.37 21.29
CA ILE A 163 -5.74 -34.93 22.59
C ILE A 163 -7.13 -35.56 22.50
N SER A 164 -8.08 -34.88 21.85
CA SER A 164 -9.44 -35.35 21.65
C SER A 164 -9.49 -36.66 20.87
N SER A 165 -8.77 -36.74 19.74
CA SER A 165 -8.67 -37.97 18.94
C SER A 165 -8.00 -39.10 19.71
N THR A 166 -6.92 -38.82 20.43
CA THR A 166 -6.23 -39.82 21.27
C THR A 166 -7.14 -40.34 22.37
N LEU A 167 -7.87 -39.46 23.06
CA LEU A 167 -8.84 -39.85 24.09
C LEU A 167 -9.99 -40.68 23.51
N ARG A 168 -10.54 -40.30 22.34
CA ARG A 168 -11.56 -41.08 21.65
C ARG A 168 -11.06 -42.48 21.31
N ASN A 169 -9.85 -42.60 20.76
CA ASN A 169 -9.24 -43.88 20.42
C ASN A 169 -9.02 -44.75 21.67
N ASN A 170 -8.48 -44.18 22.74
CA ASN A 170 -8.30 -44.89 24.01
C ASN A 170 -9.65 -45.37 24.60
N ILE A 171 -10.70 -44.55 24.52
CA ILE A 171 -12.04 -44.95 24.96
C ILE A 171 -12.55 -46.11 24.09
N THR A 172 -12.42 -46.03 22.77
CA THR A 172 -12.86 -47.12 21.89
C THR A 172 -12.08 -48.41 22.16
N ASP A 173 -10.77 -48.32 22.40
CA ASP A 173 -9.92 -49.48 22.69
C ASP A 173 -10.29 -50.12 24.02
N THR A 174 -10.44 -49.31 25.09
CA THR A 174 -10.89 -49.83 26.39
C THR A 174 -12.29 -50.43 26.34
N VAL A 175 -13.23 -49.84 25.58
CA VAL A 175 -14.56 -50.42 25.37
C VAL A 175 -14.47 -51.76 24.63
N ASN A 176 -13.64 -51.84 23.58
CA ASN A 176 -13.42 -53.07 22.83
C ASN A 176 -12.80 -54.17 23.71
N GLU A 177 -11.85 -53.82 24.57
CA GLU A 177 -11.26 -54.73 25.54
C GLU A 177 -12.28 -55.21 26.58
N ILE A 178 -13.07 -54.31 27.16
CA ILE A 178 -14.15 -54.66 28.10
C ILE A 178 -15.15 -55.58 27.43
N MET A 179 -15.53 -55.30 26.17
CA MET A 179 -16.47 -56.12 25.41
C MET A 179 -15.90 -57.51 25.15
N LYS A 180 -14.65 -57.62 24.68
CA LYS A 180 -13.96 -58.91 24.50
C LYS A 180 -13.87 -59.68 25.82
N ASN A 181 -13.48 -59.02 26.91
CA ASN A 181 -13.39 -59.65 28.24
C ASN A 181 -14.75 -60.11 28.74
N THR A 182 -15.80 -59.32 28.51
CA THR A 182 -17.17 -59.65 28.91
C THR A 182 -17.68 -60.86 28.14
N VAL A 183 -17.47 -60.92 26.82
CA VAL A 183 -17.79 -62.11 25.99
C VAL A 183 -17.06 -63.34 26.53
N ASN A 184 -15.74 -63.23 26.78
CA ASN A 184 -14.96 -64.34 27.34
C ASN A 184 -15.46 -64.80 28.71
N ILE A 185 -15.91 -63.89 29.58
CA ILE A 185 -16.49 -64.24 30.89
C ILE A 185 -17.84 -64.95 30.71
N ILE A 186 -18.69 -64.44 29.81
CA ILE A 186 -19.99 -65.06 29.49
C ILE A 186 -19.78 -66.47 28.95
N GLU A 187 -18.87 -66.66 28.00
CA GLU A 187 -18.55 -67.99 27.45
C GLU A 187 -18.08 -68.97 28.52
N ARG A 188 -17.15 -68.55 29.40
CA ARG A 188 -16.71 -69.38 30.53
C ARG A 188 -17.86 -69.74 31.46
N LYS A 189 -18.72 -68.78 31.80
CA LYS A 189 -19.90 -69.05 32.65
C LYS A 189 -20.89 -69.97 31.95
N ASN A 190 -21.13 -69.80 30.66
CA ASN A 190 -21.99 -70.67 29.86
C ASN A 190 -21.46 -72.10 29.84
N LYS A 191 -20.15 -72.31 29.69
CA LYS A 191 -19.52 -73.63 29.80
C LYS A 191 -19.77 -74.27 31.17
N VAL A 192 -19.52 -73.54 32.26
CA VAL A 192 -19.77 -74.04 33.63
C VAL A 192 -21.25 -74.37 33.86
N VAL A 193 -22.18 -73.54 33.35
CA VAL A 193 -23.62 -73.79 33.44
C VAL A 193 -23.99 -75.03 32.62
N ALA A 194 -23.49 -75.16 31.39
CA ALA A 194 -23.72 -76.32 30.55
C ALA A 194 -23.22 -77.62 31.22
N GLU A 195 -22.01 -77.61 31.78
CA GLU A 195 -21.46 -78.74 32.56
C GLU A 195 -22.34 -79.10 33.76
N LYS A 196 -22.87 -78.11 34.48
CA LYS A 196 -23.80 -78.35 35.59
C LYS A 196 -25.11 -78.94 35.09
N CYS A 197 -25.68 -78.40 34.00
CA CYS A 197 -26.91 -78.92 33.40
C CYS A 197 -26.75 -80.37 32.93
N LEU A 198 -25.62 -80.72 32.32
CA LEU A 198 -25.31 -82.09 31.92
C LEU A 198 -25.34 -83.09 33.08
N LYS A 199 -25.02 -82.66 34.31
CA LYS A 199 -25.09 -83.54 35.50
C LYS A 199 -26.51 -83.85 35.95
N PHE A 200 -27.50 -83.05 35.55
CA PHE A 200 -28.91 -83.23 35.90
C PHE A 200 -29.74 -83.87 34.77
N LEU A 201 -29.13 -84.17 33.62
CA LEU A 201 -29.80 -84.75 32.45
C LEU A 201 -29.69 -86.29 32.45
N ASP A 202 -30.67 -86.94 31.82
CA ASP A 202 -30.66 -88.39 31.59
C ASP A 202 -29.50 -88.82 30.68
N LYS A 203 -29.05 -90.06 30.84
CA LYS A 203 -27.86 -90.60 30.15
C LYS A 203 -27.96 -90.50 28.61
N GLU A 204 -29.13 -90.77 28.04
CA GLU A 204 -29.38 -90.66 26.60
C GLU A 204 -29.27 -89.20 26.11
N SER A 205 -29.75 -88.25 26.91
CA SER A 205 -29.68 -86.82 26.61
C SER A 205 -28.26 -86.28 26.66
N VAL A 206 -27.43 -86.77 27.59
CA VAL A 206 -26.00 -86.44 27.67
C VAL A 206 -25.24 -86.96 26.44
N GLU A 207 -25.55 -88.17 25.98
CA GLU A 207 -24.91 -88.78 24.80
C GLU A 207 -25.24 -88.01 23.52
N LYS A 208 -26.52 -87.66 23.31
CA LYS A 208 -26.96 -86.78 22.20
C LYS A 208 -26.30 -85.41 22.25
N SER A 209 -26.08 -84.84 23.44
CA SER A 209 -25.39 -83.56 23.59
C SER A 209 -23.92 -83.64 23.15
N LYS A 210 -23.22 -84.73 23.50
CA LYS A 210 -21.82 -84.94 23.08
C LYS A 210 -21.70 -85.19 21.58
N GLU A 211 -22.64 -85.92 21.00
CA GLU A 211 -22.70 -86.13 19.55
C GLU A 211 -22.95 -84.79 18.81
N ASN A 212 -23.84 -83.94 19.34
CA ASN A 212 -24.08 -82.60 18.80
C ASN A 212 -22.85 -81.68 18.93
N GLU A 213 -22.06 -81.79 20.00
CA GLU A 213 -20.81 -81.06 20.16
C GLU A 213 -19.75 -81.55 19.16
N TRP A 214 -19.58 -82.87 19.03
CA TRP A 214 -18.67 -83.45 18.04
C TRP A 214 -19.02 -83.09 16.59
N THR A 215 -20.32 -83.09 16.24
CA THR A 215 -20.77 -82.68 14.91
C THR A 215 -20.54 -81.20 14.64
N LYS A 216 -20.67 -80.32 15.65
CA LYS A 216 -20.30 -78.90 15.53
C LYS A 216 -18.81 -78.71 15.28
N ASP A 217 -17.95 -79.35 16.07
CA ASP A 217 -16.49 -79.27 15.87
C ASP A 217 -16.09 -79.75 14.47
N LYS A 218 -16.71 -80.83 14.00
CA LYS A 218 -16.49 -81.36 12.65
C LYS A 218 -16.99 -80.41 11.55
N LEU A 219 -18.13 -79.76 11.75
CA LEU A 219 -18.64 -78.74 10.83
C LEU A 219 -17.72 -77.53 10.76
N ASP A 220 -17.17 -77.07 11.88
CA ASP A 220 -16.26 -75.93 11.90
C ASP A 220 -14.93 -76.24 11.22
N LEU A 221 -14.43 -77.48 11.35
CA LEU A 221 -13.27 -77.95 10.59
C LEU A 221 -13.57 -77.94 9.08
N PHE A 222 -14.72 -78.47 8.65
CA PHE A 222 -15.11 -78.44 7.24
C PHE A 222 -15.33 -77.01 6.70
N ARG A 223 -15.83 -76.09 7.52
CA ARG A 223 -15.95 -74.67 7.14
C ARG A 223 -14.58 -74.04 6.89
N ASN A 224 -13.62 -74.28 7.76
CA ASN A 224 -12.25 -73.81 7.57
C ASN A 224 -11.61 -74.39 6.31
N ASP A 225 -11.81 -75.68 6.05
CA ASP A 225 -11.32 -76.34 4.83
C ASP A 225 -11.97 -75.73 3.57
N LEU A 226 -13.27 -75.44 3.60
CA LEU A 226 -13.97 -74.75 2.51
C LEU A 226 -13.46 -73.32 2.31
N GLU A 227 -13.21 -72.56 3.36
CA GLU A 227 -12.66 -71.21 3.30
C GLU A 227 -11.26 -71.21 2.66
N ASN A 228 -10.42 -72.17 3.06
CA ASN A 228 -9.08 -72.35 2.51
C ASN A 228 -9.13 -72.79 1.05
N LEU A 229 -10.00 -73.75 0.71
CA LEU A 229 -10.19 -74.21 -0.66
C LEU A 229 -10.71 -73.07 -1.54
N ARG A 230 -11.62 -72.23 -1.03
CA ARG A 230 -12.14 -71.07 -1.73
C ARG A 230 -11.04 -70.04 -2.01
N LYS A 231 -10.15 -69.78 -1.05
CA LYS A 231 -8.97 -68.93 -1.28
C LYS A 231 -8.06 -69.52 -2.37
N TYR A 232 -7.77 -70.81 -2.29
CA TYR A 232 -6.93 -71.50 -3.28
C TYR A 232 -7.54 -71.45 -4.69
N VAL A 233 -8.85 -71.67 -4.83
CA VAL A 233 -9.55 -71.52 -6.11
C VAL A 233 -9.51 -70.08 -6.61
N SER A 234 -9.75 -69.09 -5.72
CA SER A 234 -9.68 -67.68 -6.09
C SER A 234 -8.29 -67.27 -6.59
N ASP A 235 -7.22 -67.79 -5.96
CA ASP A 235 -5.84 -67.53 -6.37
C ASP A 235 -5.55 -68.18 -7.73
N LEU A 236 -6.00 -69.42 -7.96
CA LEU A 236 -5.88 -70.12 -9.24
C LEU A 236 -6.67 -69.44 -10.37
N GLU A 237 -7.89 -68.99 -10.09
CA GLU A 237 -8.70 -68.21 -11.04
C GLU A 237 -7.98 -66.92 -11.42
N GLN A 238 -7.39 -66.22 -10.44
CA GLN A 238 -6.62 -65.01 -10.70
C GLN A 238 -5.36 -65.28 -11.54
N GLU A 239 -4.65 -66.39 -11.30
CA GLU A 239 -3.51 -66.81 -12.10
C GLU A 239 -3.92 -67.19 -13.53
N ASN A 240 -5.01 -67.95 -13.70
CA ASN A 240 -5.53 -68.32 -15.01
C ASN A 240 -5.97 -67.08 -15.81
N ILE A 241 -6.64 -66.11 -15.17
CA ILE A 241 -6.98 -64.83 -15.82
C ILE A 241 -5.73 -64.10 -16.30
N LYS A 242 -4.65 -64.08 -15.49
CA LYS A 242 -3.37 -63.48 -15.90
C LYS A 242 -2.77 -64.23 -17.10
N LEU A 243 -2.70 -65.55 -17.06
CA LEU A 243 -2.18 -66.36 -18.17
C LEU A 243 -3.00 -66.17 -19.45
N MET A 244 -4.33 -66.17 -19.35
CA MET A 244 -5.22 -65.89 -20.47
C MET A 244 -5.02 -64.48 -21.02
N SER A 245 -4.80 -63.48 -20.16
CA SER A 245 -4.49 -62.12 -20.62
C SER A 245 -3.16 -62.07 -21.38
N TYR A 246 -2.13 -62.77 -20.91
CA TYR A 246 -0.85 -62.87 -21.62
C TYR A 246 -0.99 -63.57 -22.98
N LEU A 247 -1.72 -64.69 -23.05
CA LEU A 247 -1.98 -65.39 -24.30
C LEU A 247 -2.77 -64.52 -25.29
N PHE A 248 -3.76 -63.79 -24.79
CA PHE A 248 -4.53 -62.87 -25.61
C PHE A 248 -3.67 -61.72 -26.14
N GLU A 249 -2.75 -61.21 -25.33
CA GLU A 249 -1.82 -60.15 -25.73
C GLU A 249 -0.77 -60.65 -26.73
N CYS A 250 -0.21 -61.86 -26.54
CA CYS A 250 0.66 -62.52 -27.51
C CYS A 250 -0.07 -62.74 -28.84
N ASN A 251 -1.29 -63.28 -28.82
CA ASN A 251 -2.07 -63.49 -30.05
C ASN A 251 -2.40 -62.15 -30.72
N ASN A 252 -2.72 -61.09 -29.97
CA ASN A 252 -2.91 -59.76 -30.53
C ASN A 252 -1.62 -59.19 -31.14
N GLN A 253 -0.46 -59.45 -30.54
CA GLN A 253 0.83 -59.07 -31.11
C GLN A 253 1.15 -59.86 -32.37
N GLU A 254 0.85 -61.16 -32.42
CA GLU A 254 0.99 -61.99 -33.61
C GLU A 254 0.05 -61.52 -34.73
N VAL A 255 -1.21 -61.23 -34.43
CA VAL A 255 -2.18 -60.67 -35.40
C VAL A 255 -1.73 -59.29 -35.88
N LYS A 256 -1.22 -58.43 -35.00
CA LYS A 256 -0.62 -57.14 -35.40
C LYS A 256 0.60 -57.34 -36.28
N PHE A 257 1.49 -58.26 -35.93
CA PHE A 257 2.67 -58.57 -36.73
C PHE A 257 2.28 -59.09 -38.12
N VAL A 258 1.32 -60.02 -38.21
CA VAL A 258 0.80 -60.53 -39.48
C VAL A 258 0.14 -59.40 -40.28
N ARG A 259 -0.67 -58.56 -39.64
CA ARG A 259 -1.26 -57.37 -40.29
C ARG A 259 -0.17 -56.44 -40.82
N ASP A 260 0.84 -56.12 -40.03
CA ASP A 260 1.94 -55.22 -40.39
C ASP A 260 2.74 -55.79 -41.57
N VAL A 261 3.02 -57.10 -41.56
CA VAL A 261 3.67 -57.81 -42.67
C VAL A 261 2.81 -57.76 -43.93
N ILE A 262 1.50 -58.04 -43.82
CA ILE A 262 0.56 -57.93 -44.94
C ILE A 262 0.55 -56.50 -45.48
N THR A 263 0.33 -55.49 -44.63
CA THR A 263 0.29 -54.10 -45.06
C THR A 263 1.60 -53.64 -45.69
N ASN A 264 2.76 -54.08 -45.17
CA ASN A 264 4.06 -53.74 -45.75
C ASN A 264 4.30 -54.46 -47.10
N GLN A 265 3.84 -55.71 -47.26
CA GLN A 265 3.91 -56.42 -48.54
C GLN A 265 2.97 -55.85 -49.61
N PHE A 266 1.86 -55.23 -49.19
CA PHE A 266 0.93 -54.53 -50.08
C PHE A 266 1.28 -53.03 -50.26
N LEU A 267 2.17 -52.45 -49.46
CA LEU A 267 2.73 -51.11 -49.67
C LEU A 267 3.88 -51.12 -50.70
N ASP A 268 4.59 -52.23 -50.87
CA ASP A 268 5.62 -52.42 -51.90
C ASP A 268 5.06 -52.83 -53.28
N ASN A 269 3.74 -53.06 -53.39
CA ASN A 269 3.04 -53.22 -54.67
C ASN A 269 2.14 -52.01 -54.92
N GLU A 270 2.66 -51.03 -55.64
CA GLU A 270 1.88 -49.90 -56.16
C GLU A 270 0.64 -50.40 -56.93
N ASN A 271 -0.48 -49.71 -56.68
CA ASN A 271 -1.73 -49.69 -57.42
C ASN A 271 -2.65 -50.90 -57.27
N LEU A 272 -3.67 -50.75 -56.44
CA LEU A 272 -5.07 -50.97 -56.85
C LEU A 272 -6.01 -50.24 -55.88
N GLU A 273 -6.62 -49.18 -56.40
CA GLU A 273 -7.80 -48.51 -55.85
C GLU A 273 -9.00 -49.47 -55.80
N LEU A 274 -10.02 -49.06 -55.03
CA LEU A 274 -11.43 -49.50 -55.03
C LEU A 274 -11.70 -50.74 -54.15
N ASN A 275 -12.77 -50.83 -53.35
CA ASN A 275 -13.93 -49.98 -53.09
C ASN A 275 -14.55 -50.44 -51.77
N ASP A 276 -15.23 -49.53 -51.09
CA ASP A 276 -16.26 -49.86 -50.09
C ASP A 276 -17.35 -50.72 -50.75
N GLU A 277 -17.70 -51.84 -50.14
CA GLU A 277 -19.03 -52.43 -50.27
C GLU A 277 -19.36 -53.23 -49.01
N GLN A 278 -20.47 -52.81 -48.40
CA GLN A 278 -21.21 -53.52 -47.38
C GLN A 278 -21.72 -54.84 -47.99
N ASP A 279 -21.70 -55.94 -47.23
CA ASP A 279 -22.92 -56.71 -47.03
C ASP A 279 -22.76 -57.78 -45.94
N ASP A 280 -23.92 -58.03 -45.36
CA ASP A 280 -24.27 -58.86 -44.22
C ASP A 280 -23.88 -60.33 -44.36
N ASP A 281 -23.44 -60.93 -43.25
CA ASP A 281 -23.82 -62.29 -42.90
C ASP A 281 -23.99 -62.40 -41.37
N GLN A 282 -25.25 -62.51 -40.97
CA GLN A 282 -25.69 -62.99 -39.66
C GLN A 282 -25.41 -64.49 -39.57
N ASP A 283 -24.78 -64.95 -38.48
CA ASP A 283 -25.44 -65.82 -37.51
C ASP A 283 -24.46 -66.47 -36.52
N VAL A 284 -24.99 -66.78 -35.33
CA VAL A 284 -24.45 -67.69 -34.30
C VAL A 284 -23.35 -67.10 -33.40
N ILE A 285 -23.76 -66.40 -32.35
CA ILE A 285 -23.64 -66.81 -30.92
C ILE A 285 -24.19 -65.65 -30.07
N THR A 286 -25.52 -65.57 -30.00
CA THR A 286 -26.22 -64.85 -28.92
C THR A 286 -27.24 -65.79 -28.31
N SER A 287 -26.77 -66.68 -27.42
CA SER A 287 -27.55 -67.38 -26.40
C SER A 287 -26.56 -68.20 -25.59
N THR A 288 -26.15 -67.79 -24.39
CA THR A 288 -26.94 -67.96 -23.16
C THR A 288 -26.64 -66.84 -22.17
N ARG A 289 -27.51 -65.83 -22.12
CA ARG A 289 -27.62 -64.88 -21.01
C ARG A 289 -28.98 -65.09 -20.38
N TYR A 290 -29.13 -66.07 -19.49
CA TYR A 290 -30.24 -66.11 -18.54
C TYR A 290 -29.89 -66.98 -17.32
N ASN A 291 -30.31 -66.46 -16.16
CA ASN A 291 -30.51 -67.13 -14.87
C ASN A 291 -29.39 -67.04 -13.83
N GLU A 292 -29.28 -65.88 -13.19
CA GLU A 292 -29.16 -65.85 -11.73
C GLU A 292 -30.26 -64.96 -11.13
N LYS A 293 -31.41 -65.59 -10.84
CA LYS A 293 -32.23 -65.22 -9.69
C LYS A 293 -31.52 -65.76 -8.46
N LYS A 294 -31.10 -64.89 -7.55
CA LYS A 294 -30.91 -65.28 -6.14
C LYS A 294 -31.93 -64.56 -5.28
N LEU A 295 -32.91 -65.34 -4.81
CA LEU A 295 -33.81 -64.97 -3.73
C LEU A 295 -33.04 -65.07 -2.39
N PHE A 296 -33.12 -63.98 -1.64
CA PHE A 296 -33.31 -63.82 -0.18
C PHE A 296 -32.49 -64.63 0.84
N LEU A 297 -31.82 -63.87 1.72
CA LEU A 297 -31.77 -63.88 3.20
C LEU A 297 -30.64 -62.88 3.56
N ASP A 298 -30.70 -61.93 4.49
CA ASP A 298 -31.64 -61.55 5.53
C ASP A 298 -31.30 -60.10 5.93
N GLY A 299 -32.19 -59.44 6.66
CA GLY A 299 -32.28 -57.98 6.76
C GLY A 299 -31.10 -57.21 7.40
N HIS A 300 -30.75 -56.09 6.77
CA HIS A 300 -30.51 -54.83 7.47
C HIS A 300 -31.02 -53.68 6.58
N LYS A 301 -32.12 -53.04 7.01
CA LYS A 301 -32.53 -51.72 6.48
C LYS A 301 -31.36 -50.76 6.67
N LYS A 302 -30.61 -50.46 5.61
CA LYS A 302 -29.77 -49.26 5.59
C LYS A 302 -30.72 -48.06 5.66
N GLN A 303 -30.78 -47.43 6.82
CA GLN A 303 -31.37 -46.11 6.94
C GLN A 303 -30.56 -45.19 6.03
N LEU A 304 -31.21 -44.63 5.02
CA LEU A 304 -30.71 -43.47 4.30
C LEU A 304 -30.45 -42.39 5.36
N ILE A 305 -29.18 -42.09 5.59
CA ILE A 305 -28.75 -40.94 6.37
C ILE A 305 -29.35 -39.72 5.66
N LYS A 306 -30.42 -39.16 6.23
CA LYS A 306 -30.85 -37.81 5.86
C LYS A 306 -29.68 -36.90 6.18
N GLN A 307 -29.16 -36.20 5.17
CA GLN A 307 -28.29 -35.06 5.43
C GLN A 307 -29.06 -34.10 6.36
N PRO A 308 -28.42 -33.56 7.42
CA PRO A 308 -29.06 -32.51 8.20
C PRO A 308 -29.33 -31.33 7.27
N SER A 309 -30.60 -30.97 7.15
CA SER A 309 -31.00 -29.70 6.53
C SER A 309 -30.37 -28.58 7.35
N ILE A 310 -29.48 -27.83 6.71
CA ILE A 310 -28.98 -26.52 7.18
C ILE A 310 -30.14 -25.76 7.80
N THR A 311 -30.00 -25.42 9.08
CA THR A 311 -30.95 -24.58 9.81
C THR A 311 -30.94 -23.18 9.21
N GLN A 312 -32.08 -22.48 9.22
CA GLN A 312 -32.20 -21.11 8.67
C GLN A 312 -31.13 -20.14 9.21
N GLU A 313 -30.66 -20.34 10.44
CA GLU A 313 -29.56 -19.57 11.04
C GLU A 313 -28.20 -19.76 10.34
N GLU A 314 -27.90 -20.96 9.81
CA GLU A 314 -26.65 -21.20 9.06
C GLU A 314 -26.71 -20.61 7.65
N PHE A 315 -27.90 -20.54 7.04
CA PHE A 315 -28.11 -19.86 5.76
C PHE A 315 -28.00 -18.34 5.91
N GLU A 316 -28.49 -17.78 7.02
CA GLU A 316 -28.35 -16.35 7.35
C GLU A 316 -26.89 -15.99 7.68
N ALA A 317 -26.14 -16.88 8.35
CA ALA A 317 -24.72 -16.66 8.63
C ALA A 317 -23.85 -16.67 7.36
N GLN A 318 -24.21 -17.47 6.34
CA GLN A 318 -23.50 -17.49 5.05
C GLN A 318 -23.84 -16.30 4.15
N GLN A 319 -25.01 -15.65 4.31
CA GLN A 319 -25.35 -14.43 3.58
C GLN A 319 -24.73 -13.17 4.18
N ASN A 320 -24.20 -13.23 5.41
CA ASN A 320 -23.69 -12.06 6.12
C ASN A 320 -22.17 -11.88 6.04
N THR A 321 -21.54 -12.33 4.95
CA THR A 321 -20.13 -12.03 4.62
C THR A 321 -19.99 -10.66 3.95
N GLY A 322 -20.64 -9.64 4.49
CA GLY A 322 -20.60 -8.27 3.99
C GLY A 322 -20.18 -7.29 5.09
N GLU A 323 -18.88 -7.03 5.18
CA GLU A 323 -18.22 -5.75 5.56
C GLU A 323 -18.76 -4.84 6.69
N TYR A 324 -19.65 -5.28 7.58
CA TYR A 324 -20.08 -4.48 8.73
C TYR A 324 -20.10 -5.31 10.01
N TRP A 325 -19.26 -4.90 10.97
CA TRP A 325 -19.34 -5.38 12.33
C TRP A 325 -20.64 -4.87 12.97
N PRO A 326 -21.45 -5.73 13.63
CA PRO A 326 -22.61 -5.28 14.35
C PRO A 326 -22.14 -4.49 15.58
N ILE A 327 -22.29 -3.17 15.55
CA ILE A 327 -22.09 -2.31 16.72
C ILE A 327 -23.24 -2.65 17.68
N THR A 328 -22.92 -3.33 18.78
CA THR A 328 -23.91 -3.64 19.82
C THR A 328 -24.22 -2.38 20.64
N GLN A 329 -25.43 -2.32 21.22
CA GLN A 329 -25.82 -1.20 22.11
C GLN A 329 -24.88 -1.05 23.31
N GLU A 330 -24.23 -2.13 23.75
CA GLU A 330 -23.18 -2.07 24.78
C GLU A 330 -21.95 -1.27 24.32
N MET A 331 -21.54 -1.40 23.05
CA MET A 331 -20.42 -0.62 22.50
C MET A 331 -20.76 0.88 22.43
N LEU A 332 -22.00 1.24 22.08
CA LEU A 332 -22.46 2.64 22.10
C LEU A 332 -22.53 3.20 23.51
N ASN A 333 -23.00 2.42 24.48
CA ASN A 333 -23.10 2.85 25.87
C ASN A 333 -21.73 3.02 26.53
N SER A 334 -20.72 2.26 26.10
CA SER A 334 -19.34 2.41 26.59
C SER A 334 -18.68 3.74 26.18
N LEU A 335 -19.11 4.34 25.07
CA LEU A 335 -18.60 5.63 24.59
C LEU A 335 -19.24 6.83 25.32
N LEU A 336 -20.45 6.67 25.85
CA LEU A 336 -21.17 7.72 26.59
C LEU A 336 -20.72 7.86 28.06
N ASN A 337 -20.12 6.82 28.64
CA ASN A 337 -19.65 6.83 30.03
C ASN A 337 -18.24 7.40 30.23
N TYR A 338 -17.64 8.01 29.19
CA TYR A 338 -16.29 8.59 29.23
C TYR A 338 -16.25 10.12 29.06
N GLN A 339 -17.39 10.82 29.24
CA GLN A 339 -17.45 12.29 29.29
C GLN A 339 -17.51 12.84 30.71
#